data_AF-A0A2G6DSB1-F1
#
_entry.id   AF-A0A2G6DSB1-F1
#
_cell.length_a   1.000
_cell.length_b   1.000
_cell.length_c   1.000
_cell.angle_alpha   90.00
_cell.angle_beta   90.00
_cell.angle_gamma   90.00
#
_symmetry.space_group_name_H-M   'P 1'
#
loop_
_entity.id
_entity.type
_entity.pdbx_description
1 polymer ?
#
loop_
_entity_poly.entity_id
_entity_poly.type
_entity_poly.pdbx_seq_one_letter_code
_entity_poly.pdbx_strand_id
1 'polypeptide(L)'
;MDEGNVVQITLPNGKYMYVGISTYYEFYAKKIGLKCVKVRYSGDCSYYNINERVHEGRAITINGVCASTMLDKIATYKECINFCAQ
;
A
#
# COMPACT_ATOMS: atom_id res chain seq x y z
N MET A 1 -8.58 -3.17 15.86
CA MET A 1 -8.82 -2.91 14.43
C MET A 1 -8.51 -1.46 14.22
N ASP A 2 -7.53 -1.17 13.40
CA ASP A 2 -7.15 0.20 13.11
C ASP A 2 -7.91 0.69 11.89
N GLU A 3 -8.08 2.00 11.80
CA GLU A 3 -8.55 2.67 10.60
C GLU A 3 -7.78 3.97 10.40
N GLY A 4 -7.68 4.40 9.16
CA GLY A 4 -7.01 5.65 8.86
C GLY A 4 -6.85 5.90 7.38
N ASN A 5 -6.00 6.85 7.05
CA ASN A 5 -5.67 7.18 5.68
C ASN A 5 -4.22 6.80 5.38
N VAL A 6 -4.01 6.25 4.19
CA VAL A 6 -2.70 5.92 3.63
C VAL A 6 -2.61 6.42 2.20
N VAL A 7 -1.40 6.36 1.65
CA VAL A 7 -1.14 6.65 0.24
C VAL A 7 -0.95 5.32 -0.49
N GLN A 8 -1.78 5.11 -1.50
CA GLN A 8 -1.61 4.07 -2.50
C GLN A 8 -0.68 4.59 -3.60
N ILE A 9 0.48 3.96 -3.74
CA ILE A 9 1.45 4.19 -4.80
C ILE A 9 1.26 3.11 -5.86
N THR A 10 1.13 3.50 -7.12
CA THR A 10 1.14 2.55 -8.26
C THR A 10 2.56 2.34 -8.72
N LEU A 11 3.10 1.14 -8.50
CA LEU A 11 4.45 0.74 -8.89
C LEU A 11 4.55 0.48 -10.41
N PRO A 12 5.76 0.49 -11.00
CA PRO A 12 5.97 0.25 -12.44
C PRO A 12 5.43 -1.10 -12.95
N ASN A 13 5.35 -2.11 -12.08
CA ASN A 13 4.77 -3.42 -12.40
C ASN A 13 3.22 -3.44 -12.33
N GLY A 14 2.58 -2.29 -12.09
CA GLY A 14 1.13 -2.14 -11.99
C GLY A 14 0.53 -2.51 -10.63
N LYS A 15 1.35 -2.90 -9.64
CA LYS A 15 0.89 -3.22 -8.28
C LYS A 15 0.84 -2.00 -7.37
N TYR A 16 0.14 -2.15 -6.25
CA TYR A 16 -0.12 -1.13 -5.25
C TYR A 16 0.72 -1.33 -4.00
N MET A 17 1.47 -0.29 -3.63
CA MET A 17 2.15 -0.17 -2.36
C MET A 17 1.38 0.83 -1.48
N TYR A 18 1.04 0.44 -0.25
CA TYR A 18 0.35 1.31 0.70
C TYR A 18 1.34 1.78 1.76
N VAL A 19 1.43 3.10 1.94
CA VAL A 19 2.35 3.72 2.89
C VAL A 19 1.65 4.79 3.72
N GLY A 20 2.22 5.12 4.87
CA GLY A 20 1.77 6.28 5.65
C GLY A 20 1.82 7.59 4.84
N ILE A 21 0.98 8.55 5.23
CA ILE A 21 0.96 9.90 4.63
C ILE A 21 2.24 10.65 5.00
N SER A 22 2.73 11.47 4.08
CA SER A 22 3.94 12.30 4.23
C SER A 22 5.20 11.47 4.55
N THR A 23 5.23 10.22 4.09
CA THR A 23 6.40 9.35 4.23
C THR A 23 7.42 9.62 3.14
N TYR A 24 8.66 9.20 3.40
CA TYR A 24 9.75 9.17 2.42
C TYR A 24 9.29 8.51 1.10
N TYR A 25 8.54 7.41 1.19
CA TYR A 25 8.05 6.68 0.02
C TYR A 25 7.09 7.51 -0.84
N GLU A 26 6.15 8.24 -0.23
CA GLU A 26 5.25 9.14 -0.97
C GLU A 26 6.04 10.25 -1.68
N PHE A 27 7.01 10.85 -0.99
CA PHE A 27 7.85 11.90 -1.56
C PHE A 27 8.62 11.41 -2.79
N TYR A 28 9.31 10.27 -2.67
CA TYR A 28 10.08 9.70 -3.78
C TYR A 28 9.20 9.24 -4.94
N ALA A 29 8.08 8.57 -4.65
CA ALA A 29 7.12 8.16 -5.67
C ALA A 29 6.64 9.36 -6.51
N LYS A 30 6.29 10.49 -5.86
CA LYS A 30 5.92 11.72 -6.54
C LYS A 30 7.08 12.32 -7.34
N LYS A 31 8.29 12.33 -6.78
CA LYS A 31 9.49 12.87 -7.45
C LYS A 31 9.80 12.16 -8.76
N ILE A 32 9.61 10.84 -8.82
CA ILE A 32 9.85 10.04 -10.02
C ILE A 32 8.59 9.88 -10.91
N GLY A 33 7.49 10.58 -10.59
CA GLY A 33 6.28 10.62 -11.41
C GLY A 33 5.33 9.44 -11.26
N LEU A 34 5.43 8.64 -10.20
CA LEU A 34 4.46 7.58 -9.91
C LEU A 34 3.13 8.17 -9.43
N LYS A 35 2.05 7.45 -9.73
CA LYS A 35 0.71 7.80 -9.27
C LYS A 35 0.56 7.50 -7.78
N CYS A 36 0.28 8.54 -7.00
CA CYS A 36 -0.01 8.47 -5.58
C CYS A 36 -1.46 8.91 -5.32
N VAL A 37 -2.26 8.09 -4.65
CA VAL A 37 -3.66 8.38 -4.31
C VAL A 37 -3.89 8.15 -2.83
N LYS A 38 -4.56 9.10 -2.15
CA LYS A 38 -4.96 8.91 -0.75
C LYS A 38 -6.16 7.97 -0.68
N VAL A 39 -6.07 6.93 0.15
CA VAL A 39 -7.14 5.93 0.36
C VAL A 39 -7.36 5.71 1.84
N ARG A 40 -8.59 5.31 2.21
CA ARG A 40 -8.92 4.90 3.57
C ARG A 40 -8.65 3.41 3.73
N TYR A 41 -8.05 3.01 4.84
CA TYR A 41 -7.93 1.60 5.22
C TYR A 41 -8.63 1.34 6.54
N SER A 42 -9.05 0.09 6.75
CA SER A 42 -9.42 -0.42 8.06
C SER A 42 -9.15 -1.92 8.16
N GLY A 43 -8.83 -2.43 9.34
CA GLY A 43 -8.64 -3.87 9.55
C GLY A 43 -7.63 -4.27 10.63
N ASP A 44 -7.16 -5.51 10.54
CA ASP A 44 -6.08 -6.07 11.37
C ASP A 44 -4.69 -5.76 10.77
N CYS A 45 -4.40 -4.46 10.64
CA CYS A 45 -3.12 -3.93 10.17
C CYS A 45 -2.92 -2.50 10.68
N SER A 46 -1.69 -2.01 10.60
CA SER A 46 -1.35 -0.59 10.74
C SER A 46 -0.96 -0.01 9.37
N TYR A 47 -0.84 1.31 9.29
CA TYR A 47 -0.40 1.99 8.07
C TYR A 47 0.99 1.57 7.55
N TYR A 48 1.82 0.91 8.38
CA TYR A 48 3.19 0.51 8.01
C TYR A 48 3.28 -0.93 7.47
N ASN A 49 2.26 -1.77 7.66
CA ASN A 49 2.30 -3.19 7.30
C ASN A 49 1.09 -3.69 6.49
N ILE A 50 0.27 -2.78 5.94
CA ILE A 50 -0.91 -3.15 5.12
C ILE A 50 -0.56 -4.19 4.06
N ASN A 51 0.47 -3.95 3.26
CA ASN A 51 0.90 -4.87 2.20
C ASN A 51 1.17 -6.28 2.74
N GLU A 52 1.98 -6.41 3.80
CA GLU A 52 2.32 -7.69 4.42
C GLU A 52 1.08 -8.39 5.00
N ARG A 53 0.29 -7.68 5.80
CA ARG A 53 -0.89 -8.23 6.47
C ARG A 53 -1.96 -8.70 5.48
N VAL A 54 -2.11 -8.06 4.32
CA VAL A 54 -3.01 -8.55 3.27
C VAL A 54 -2.52 -9.88 2.70
N HIS A 55 -1.21 -10.04 2.49
CA HIS A 55 -0.62 -11.31 2.03
C HIS A 55 -0.68 -12.42 3.10
N GLU A 56 -0.75 -12.07 4.39
CA GLU A 56 -1.06 -13.01 5.47
C GLU A 56 -2.55 -13.42 5.52
N GLY A 57 -3.41 -12.83 4.69
CA GLY A 57 -4.85 -13.10 4.68
C GLY A 57 -5.62 -12.40 5.81
N ARG A 58 -5.07 -11.33 6.40
CA ARG A 58 -5.78 -10.54 7.42
C ARG A 58 -6.98 -9.81 6.83
N ALA A 59 -8.03 -9.67 7.64
CA ALA A 59 -9.23 -8.93 7.27
C ALA A 59 -8.92 -7.42 7.20
N ILE A 60 -8.73 -6.93 5.98
CA ILE A 60 -8.38 -5.54 5.67
C ILE A 60 -9.27 -5.05 4.55
N THR A 61 -9.75 -3.82 4.66
CA THR A 61 -10.47 -3.13 3.61
C THR A 61 -9.74 -1.87 3.18
N ILE A 62 -9.80 -1.55 1.89
CA ILE A 62 -9.27 -0.33 1.29
C ILE A 62 -10.42 0.34 0.54
N ASN A 63 -10.76 1.57 0.91
CA ASN A 63 -11.95 2.28 0.44
C ASN A 63 -13.24 1.44 0.50
N GLY A 64 -13.37 0.61 1.55
CA GLY A 64 -14.52 -0.27 1.76
C GLY A 64 -14.51 -1.56 0.92
N VAL A 65 -13.50 -1.78 0.07
CA VAL A 65 -13.33 -3.03 -0.69
C VAL A 65 -12.39 -3.96 0.07
N CYS A 66 -12.74 -5.23 0.17
CA CYS A 66 -11.91 -6.24 0.82
C CYS A 66 -10.58 -6.40 0.08
N ALA A 67 -9.45 -6.22 0.76
CA ALA A 67 -8.14 -6.21 0.11
C ALA A 67 -7.75 -7.58 -0.50
N SER A 68 -8.29 -8.67 0.04
CA SER A 68 -8.06 -10.02 -0.49
C SER A 68 -8.65 -10.24 -1.89
N THR A 69 -9.67 -9.46 -2.30
CA THR A 69 -10.22 -9.54 -3.66
C THR A 69 -9.32 -8.91 -4.72
N MET A 70 -8.27 -8.20 -4.30
CA MET A 70 -7.29 -7.54 -5.17
C MET A 70 -5.85 -7.94 -4.80
N LEU A 71 -5.67 -9.12 -4.21
CA LEU A 71 -4.38 -9.59 -3.71
C LEU A 71 -3.29 -9.62 -4.80
N ASP A 72 -3.66 -9.95 -6.04
CA ASP A 72 -2.76 -9.95 -7.21
C ASP A 72 -2.25 -8.55 -7.56
N LYS A 73 -3.00 -7.51 -7.19
CA LYS A 73 -2.64 -6.10 -7.37
C LYS A 73 -1.86 -5.53 -6.21
N ILE A 74 -1.73 -6.21 -5.08
CA ILE A 74 -1.03 -5.68 -3.91
C ILE A 74 0.42 -6.11 -3.94
N ALA A 75 1.33 -5.13 -3.90
CA ALA A 75 2.77 -5.37 -3.93
C ALA A 75 3.20 -6.22 -2.73
N THR A 76 4.05 -7.21 -2.97
CA THR A 76 4.73 -7.97 -1.91
C THR A 76 5.86 -7.15 -1.29
N TYR A 77 6.32 -7.55 -0.11
CA TYR A 77 7.45 -6.88 0.56
C TYR A 77 8.70 -6.79 -0.33
N LYS A 78 9.01 -7.85 -1.10
CA LYS A 78 10.13 -7.89 -2.05
C LYS A 78 9.98 -6.83 -3.15
N GLU A 79 8.78 -6.67 -3.68
CA GLU A 79 8.49 -5.66 -4.72
C GLU A 79 8.58 -4.23 -4.16
N CYS A 80 8.14 -4.02 -2.92
CA CYS A 80 8.30 -2.75 -2.21
C CYS A 80 9.78 -2.40 -2.00
N ILE A 81 10.62 -3.34 -1.52
CA ILE A 81 12.07 -3.08 -1.34
C ILE A 81 12.74 -2.72 -2.66
N ASN A 82 12.45 -3.45 -3.73
CA ASN A 82 13.03 -3.18 -5.05
C ASN A 82 12.67 -1.78 -5.57
N PHE A 83 11.52 -1.23 -5.18
CA PHE A 83 11.19 0.17 -5.43
C PHE A 83 12.03 1.13 -4.59
N CYS A 84 12.26 0.83 -3.31
CA CYS A 84 13.03 1.67 -2.40
C CYS A 84 14.54 1.71 -2.69
N ALA A 85 15.07 0.70 -3.39
CA ALA A 85 16.48 0.56 -3.73
C ALA A 85 16.89 1.28 -5.04
N GLN A 86 15.95 1.94 -5.72
CA GLN A 86 16.18 2.73 -6.96
C GLN A 86 16.44 4.19 -6.63
#